data_AF-S9RFB2-F1
#
_entry.id   AF-S9RFB2-F1
#
_cell.length_a   1.000
_cell.length_b   1.000
_cell.length_c   1.000
_cell.angle_alpha   90.00
_cell.angle_beta   90.00
_cell.angle_gamma   90.00
#
_symmetry.space_group_name_H-M   'P 1'
#
loop_
_entity.id
_entity.type
_entity.pdbx_description
1 polymer ?
#
loop_
_entity_poly.entity_id
_entity_poly.type
_entity_poly.pdbx_seq_one_letter_code
_entity_poly.pdbx_strand_id
1 'polypeptide(L)'
;MRRLPIRFVICYNKSIIFLITTLSEISMQINYNRRQKSDIVISKPSASEVGKYLKTWKNLKNYKLQEDALDKLFFELLPSNEEISDILLKVATLNDFYSTNIFSVYPVAEHILSLKIDERLRQGDVTLVNEIQNVTINGVTRKFYSFSTKYCSHHNPKEYPIYDSYVEKVLKYFRKTDKFSKFKNADLKDYQKFKNIIIAFREYYGLEEFNLKEIDQYLWQLGKEYFPNKY
;
A
#
# COMPACT_ATOMS: atom_id res chain seq x y z
N MET A 1 -16.75 58.52 35.79
CA MET A 1 -16.92 57.78 34.51
C MET A 1 -15.56 57.57 33.86
N ARG A 2 -14.88 56.44 34.10
CA ARG A 2 -13.63 56.12 33.42
C ARG A 2 -13.97 55.53 32.05
N ARG A 3 -13.75 56.31 30.99
CA ARG A 3 -13.80 55.82 29.60
C ARG A 3 -12.66 54.80 29.43
N LEU A 4 -13.02 53.57 29.03
CA LEU A 4 -12.05 52.57 28.59
C LEU A 4 -11.26 53.13 27.38
N PRO A 5 -9.93 52.95 27.34
CA PRO A 5 -9.12 53.47 26.24
C PRO A 5 -9.45 52.74 24.94
N ILE A 6 -9.57 53.53 23.87
CA ILE A 6 -9.90 53.16 22.47
C ILE A 6 -8.99 52.05 21.89
N ARG A 7 -7.88 51.73 22.54
CA ARG A 7 -6.99 50.61 22.18
C ARG A 7 -7.57 49.21 22.44
N PHE A 8 -8.55 49.04 23.33
CA PHE A 8 -9.12 47.71 23.62
C PHE A 8 -10.16 47.24 22.59
N VAL A 9 -10.83 48.14 21.88
CA VAL A 9 -11.84 47.79 20.86
C VAL A 9 -11.20 47.32 19.54
N ILE A 10 -9.97 47.76 19.26
CA ILE A 10 -9.27 47.44 18.00
C ILE A 10 -8.64 46.03 18.03
N CYS A 11 -8.19 45.55 19.19
CA CYS A 11 -7.62 44.21 19.31
C CYS A 11 -8.67 43.10 19.20
N TYR A 12 -9.86 43.26 19.80
CA TYR A 12 -10.93 42.25 19.69
C TYR A 12 -11.46 42.11 18.26
N ASN A 13 -11.61 43.22 17.52
CA ASN A 13 -12.06 43.16 16.13
C ASN A 13 -11.03 42.54 15.19
N LYS A 14 -9.72 42.77 15.40
CA LYS A 14 -8.67 42.10 14.59
C LYS A 14 -8.62 40.59 14.84
N SER A 15 -8.80 40.13 16.08
CA SER A 15 -8.83 38.69 16.40
C SER A 15 -10.07 38.00 15.84
N ILE A 16 -11.24 38.63 15.86
CA ILE A 16 -12.47 38.08 15.26
C ILE A 16 -12.37 38.05 13.73
N ILE A 17 -11.85 39.11 13.10
CA ILE A 17 -11.62 39.14 11.65
C ILE A 17 -10.61 38.05 11.23
N PHE A 18 -9.53 37.85 12.00
CA PHE A 18 -8.54 36.78 11.75
C PHE A 18 -9.13 35.37 11.92
N LEU A 19 -10.02 35.16 12.90
CA LEU A 19 -10.76 33.91 13.10
C LEU A 19 -11.79 33.66 11.98
N ILE A 20 -12.45 34.71 11.47
CA ILE A 20 -13.41 34.59 10.35
C ILE A 20 -12.67 34.33 9.03
N THR A 21 -11.55 34.99 8.76
CA THR A 21 -10.74 34.71 7.56
C THR A 21 -10.18 33.30 7.59
N THR A 22 -9.65 32.83 8.72
CA THR A 22 -9.13 31.45 8.85
C THR A 22 -10.23 30.38 8.74
N LEU A 23 -11.43 30.60 9.29
CA LEU A 23 -12.57 29.70 9.08
C LEU A 23 -13.05 29.71 7.63
N SER A 24 -13.04 30.87 6.96
CA SER A 24 -13.38 30.96 5.54
C SER A 24 -12.36 30.23 4.66
N GLU A 25 -11.07 30.34 4.97
CA GLU A 25 -9.97 29.66 4.29
C GLU A 25 -10.03 28.16 4.51
N ILE A 26 -10.30 27.71 5.74
CA ILE A 26 -10.53 26.29 6.04
C ILE A 26 -11.75 25.77 5.29
N SER A 27 -12.86 26.51 5.26
CA SER A 27 -14.06 26.12 4.52
C SER A 27 -13.85 26.09 3.00
N MET A 28 -13.06 27.02 2.45
CA MET A 28 -12.64 27.04 1.06
C MET A 28 -11.70 25.88 0.75
N GLN A 29 -10.76 25.55 1.64
CA GLN A 29 -9.86 24.41 1.48
C GLN A 29 -10.62 23.08 1.56
N ILE A 30 -11.61 22.97 2.45
CA ILE A 30 -12.51 21.82 2.55
C ILE A 30 -13.39 21.71 1.30
N ASN A 31 -13.92 22.83 0.80
CA ASN A 31 -14.74 22.84 -0.42
C ASN A 31 -13.92 22.62 -1.70
N TYR A 32 -12.67 23.10 -1.75
CA TYR A 32 -11.71 22.82 -2.82
C TYR A 32 -11.32 21.34 -2.82
N ASN A 33 -11.03 20.76 -1.65
CA ASN A 33 -10.79 19.31 -1.51
C ASN A 33 -12.05 18.46 -1.79
N ARG A 34 -13.27 18.98 -1.53
CA ARG A 34 -14.53 18.34 -1.95
C ARG A 34 -14.75 18.45 -3.45
N ARG A 35 -14.41 19.57 -4.09
CA ARG A 35 -14.49 19.80 -5.55
C ARG A 35 -13.45 19.00 -6.34
N GLN A 36 -12.27 18.74 -5.79
CA GLN A 36 -11.29 17.79 -6.36
C GLN A 36 -11.75 16.32 -6.27
N LYS A 37 -12.77 16.02 -5.45
CA LYS A 37 -13.35 14.67 -5.29
C LYS A 37 -14.42 14.34 -6.35
N SER A 38 -14.71 15.27 -7.25
CA SER A 38 -15.61 15.17 -8.42
C SER A 38 -14.79 15.59 -9.65
N ASP A 39 -14.51 14.83 -10.71
CA ASP A 39 -14.86 13.47 -11.12
C ASP A 39 -13.55 12.80 -11.54
N ILE A 40 -12.91 12.03 -10.65
CA ILE A 40 -11.76 11.22 -11.06
C ILE A 40 -12.32 10.12 -11.96
N VAL A 41 -12.15 10.27 -13.28
CA VAL A 41 -12.50 9.27 -14.29
C VAL A 41 -11.24 8.50 -14.65
N ILE A 42 -11.11 7.31 -14.08
CA ILE A 42 -10.04 6.37 -14.42
C ILE A 42 -10.52 5.49 -15.56
N SER A 43 -9.67 5.30 -16.58
CA SER A 43 -9.89 4.36 -17.68
C SER A 43 -10.27 2.97 -17.15
N LYS A 44 -11.25 2.33 -17.81
CA LYS A 44 -11.63 0.96 -17.49
C LYS A 44 -10.42 0.02 -17.72
N PRO A 45 -10.08 -0.84 -16.76
CA PRO A 45 -9.01 -1.82 -16.92
C PRO A 45 -9.26 -2.70 -18.14
N SER A 46 -8.21 -2.92 -18.90
CA SER A 46 -8.17 -3.75 -20.12
C SER A 46 -6.73 -4.14 -20.39
N ALA A 47 -6.51 -5.15 -21.24
CA ALA A 47 -5.17 -5.57 -21.64
C ALA A 47 -4.33 -4.42 -22.23
N SER A 48 -4.97 -3.51 -22.98
CA SER A 48 -4.30 -2.34 -23.54
C SER A 48 -3.84 -1.36 -22.44
N GLU A 49 -4.68 -1.10 -21.44
CA GLU A 49 -4.31 -0.23 -20.30
C GLU A 49 -3.22 -0.87 -19.44
N VAL A 50 -3.31 -2.16 -19.12
CA VAL A 50 -2.23 -2.87 -18.40
C VAL A 50 -0.93 -2.79 -19.19
N GLY A 51 -0.96 -3.11 -20.49
CA GLY A 51 0.21 -3.03 -21.37
C GLY A 51 0.84 -1.64 -21.45
N LYS A 52 0.04 -0.57 -21.39
CA LYS A 52 0.52 0.82 -21.31
C LYS A 52 1.34 1.05 -20.03
N TYR A 53 0.80 0.68 -18.87
CA TYR A 53 1.50 0.86 -17.59
C TYR A 53 2.72 -0.07 -17.44
N LEU A 54 2.70 -1.28 -17.99
CA LEU A 54 3.87 -2.16 -18.02
C LEU A 54 5.00 -1.59 -18.90
N LYS A 55 4.67 -0.84 -19.96
CA LYS A 55 5.68 -0.09 -20.74
C LYS A 55 6.25 1.07 -19.92
N THR A 56 5.41 1.83 -19.22
CA THR A 56 5.84 2.92 -18.33
C THR A 56 6.76 2.40 -17.21
N TRP A 57 6.43 1.25 -16.63
CA TRP A 57 7.22 0.60 -15.58
C TRP A 57 8.70 0.45 -15.96
N LYS A 58 8.98 0.10 -17.22
CA LYS A 58 10.36 -0.06 -17.72
C LYS A 58 11.20 1.23 -17.66
N ASN A 59 10.54 2.39 -17.62
CA ASN A 59 11.18 3.71 -17.57
C ASN A 59 11.30 4.26 -16.13
N LEU A 60 10.68 3.62 -15.14
CA LEU A 60 10.79 3.99 -13.72
C LEU A 60 12.11 3.48 -13.13
N LYS A 61 13.23 4.09 -13.55
CA LYS A 61 14.59 3.57 -13.32
C LYS A 61 14.88 3.23 -11.85
N ASN A 62 14.49 4.08 -10.91
CA ASN A 62 14.73 3.83 -9.48
C ASN A 62 13.95 2.62 -8.97
N TYR A 63 12.65 2.54 -9.24
CA TYR A 63 11.80 1.42 -8.81
C TYR A 63 12.21 0.11 -9.46
N LYS A 64 12.52 0.15 -10.76
CA LYS A 64 13.00 -1.04 -11.47
C LYS A 64 14.31 -1.57 -10.88
N LEU A 65 15.29 -0.71 -10.64
CA LEU A 65 16.58 -1.15 -10.07
C LEU A 65 16.42 -1.69 -8.65
N GLN A 66 15.49 -1.15 -7.85
CA GLN A 66 15.15 -1.70 -6.54
C GLN A 66 14.51 -3.08 -6.64
N GLU A 67 13.56 -3.28 -7.55
CA GLU A 67 12.96 -4.59 -7.81
C GLU A 67 13.97 -5.60 -8.36
N ASP A 68 14.82 -5.21 -9.30
CA ASP A 68 15.87 -6.08 -9.85
C ASP A 68 16.85 -6.51 -8.74
N ALA A 69 17.18 -5.60 -7.81
CA ALA A 69 18.03 -5.91 -6.66
C ALA A 69 17.34 -6.85 -5.64
N LEU A 70 16.02 -6.71 -5.44
CA LEU A 70 15.24 -7.62 -4.61
C LEU A 70 15.10 -9.01 -5.27
N ASP A 71 14.81 -9.07 -6.57
CA ASP A 71 14.75 -10.33 -7.32
C ASP A 71 16.10 -11.05 -7.20
N LYS A 72 17.23 -10.34 -7.35
CA LYS A 72 18.56 -10.92 -7.11
C LYS A 72 18.74 -11.43 -5.67
N LEU A 73 18.33 -10.65 -4.68
CA LEU A 73 18.46 -11.02 -3.27
C LEU A 73 17.64 -12.29 -2.92
N PHE A 74 16.39 -12.36 -3.38
CA PHE A 74 15.45 -13.42 -3.02
C PHE A 74 15.57 -14.67 -3.89
N PHE A 75 15.95 -14.56 -5.17
CA PHE A 75 16.00 -15.73 -6.07
C PHE A 75 17.40 -16.28 -6.29
N GLU A 76 18.43 -15.43 -6.25
CA GLU A 76 19.80 -15.85 -6.59
C GLU A 76 20.67 -16.01 -5.35
N LEU A 77 20.70 -14.99 -4.48
CA LEU A 77 21.64 -14.96 -3.37
C LEU A 77 21.13 -15.76 -2.17
N LEU A 78 19.89 -15.50 -1.74
CA LEU A 78 19.34 -16.00 -0.48
C LEU A 78 17.95 -16.63 -0.71
N PRO A 79 17.81 -17.79 -1.36
CA PRO A 79 16.48 -18.34 -1.68
C PRO A 79 15.71 -18.90 -0.47
N SER A 80 16.39 -19.41 0.56
CA SER A 80 15.76 -20.05 1.74
C SER A 80 15.61 -19.10 2.94
N ASN A 81 14.85 -19.52 3.94
CA ASN A 81 14.60 -18.82 5.21
C ASN A 81 15.09 -19.65 6.39
N GLU A 82 16.28 -20.24 6.26
CA GLU A 82 16.87 -21.15 7.24
C GLU A 82 17.92 -20.48 8.13
N GLU A 83 18.57 -19.43 7.64
CA GLU A 83 19.63 -18.69 8.34
C GLU A 83 19.16 -17.29 8.75
N ILE A 84 19.41 -16.91 10.01
CA ILE A 84 18.96 -15.62 10.56
C ILE A 84 19.60 -14.43 9.83
N SER A 85 20.87 -14.54 9.43
CA SER A 85 21.59 -13.50 8.69
C SER A 85 20.90 -13.20 7.36
N ASP A 86 20.43 -14.23 6.70
CA ASP A 86 19.86 -14.14 5.36
C ASP A 86 18.48 -13.49 5.43
N ILE A 87 17.69 -13.91 6.42
CA ILE A 87 16.39 -13.31 6.70
C ILE A 87 16.56 -11.84 7.10
N LEU A 88 17.55 -11.50 7.95
CA LEU A 88 17.84 -10.10 8.30
C LEU A 88 18.12 -9.24 7.07
N LEU A 89 18.93 -9.73 6.13
CA LEU A 89 19.23 -9.01 4.88
C LEU A 89 17.97 -8.80 4.03
N LYS A 90 17.11 -9.82 3.92
CA LYS A 90 15.81 -9.71 3.23
C LYS A 90 14.89 -8.71 3.89
N VAL A 91 14.68 -8.83 5.20
CA VAL A 91 13.78 -7.94 5.95
C VAL A 91 14.26 -6.50 5.88
N ALA A 92 15.57 -6.25 6.09
CA ALA A 92 16.12 -4.90 6.06
C ALA A 92 15.99 -4.26 4.67
N THR A 93 16.40 -4.97 3.61
CA THR A 93 16.34 -4.45 2.23
C THR A 93 14.91 -4.23 1.78
N LEU A 94 14.02 -5.20 2.00
CA LEU A 94 12.61 -5.08 1.61
C LEU A 94 11.91 -3.96 2.38
N ASN A 95 12.17 -3.82 3.68
CA ASN A 95 11.58 -2.78 4.51
C ASN A 95 11.96 -1.38 4.02
N ASP A 96 13.23 -1.19 3.62
CA ASP A 96 13.72 0.08 3.09
C ASP A 96 13.07 0.40 1.73
N PHE A 97 13.16 -0.52 0.77
CA PHE A 97 12.70 -0.28 -0.61
C PHE A 97 11.19 -0.08 -0.71
N TYR A 98 10.42 -0.77 0.13
CA TYR A 98 8.96 -0.63 0.19
C TYR A 98 8.46 0.30 1.30
N SER A 99 9.37 0.90 2.08
CA SER A 99 9.05 1.79 3.20
C SER A 99 7.99 1.20 4.15
N THR A 100 8.18 -0.08 4.57
CA THR A 100 7.17 -0.79 5.38
C THR A 100 7.15 -0.38 6.85
N ASN A 101 8.04 0.53 7.26
CA ASN A 101 8.12 1.14 8.59
C ASN A 101 8.35 0.15 9.74
N ILE A 102 9.12 -0.91 9.48
CA ILE A 102 9.62 -1.80 10.53
C ILE A 102 10.82 -1.13 11.20
N PHE A 103 10.67 -0.73 12.47
CA PHE A 103 11.75 -0.07 13.22
C PHE A 103 12.84 -1.01 13.71
N SER A 104 12.46 -2.22 14.12
CA SER A 104 13.41 -3.25 14.56
C SER A 104 13.17 -4.50 13.73
N VAL A 105 14.14 -4.78 12.85
CA VAL A 105 14.05 -5.90 11.90
C VAL A 105 14.36 -7.25 12.54
N TYR A 106 15.13 -7.27 13.65
CA TYR A 106 15.55 -8.51 14.30
C TYR A 106 14.36 -9.35 14.82
N PRO A 107 13.40 -8.80 15.59
CA PRO A 107 12.24 -9.59 16.02
C PRO A 107 11.41 -10.15 14.86
N VAL A 108 11.37 -9.44 13.73
CA VAL A 108 10.65 -9.89 12.53
C VAL A 108 11.41 -11.06 11.87
N ALA A 109 12.74 -10.95 11.76
CA ALA A 109 13.58 -11.99 11.20
C ALA A 109 13.57 -13.27 12.07
N GLU A 110 13.68 -13.11 13.39
CA GLU A 110 13.59 -14.21 14.35
C GLU A 110 12.22 -14.92 14.27
N HIS A 111 11.15 -14.14 14.19
CA HIS A 111 9.80 -14.68 14.00
C HIS A 111 9.68 -15.51 12.70
N ILE A 112 10.13 -14.96 11.56
CA ILE A 112 10.14 -15.68 10.28
C ILE A 112 10.93 -16.99 10.38
N LEU A 113 12.12 -16.96 10.99
CA LEU A 113 12.97 -18.13 11.16
C LEU A 113 12.28 -19.25 11.97
N SER A 114 11.50 -18.87 12.99
CA SER A 114 10.79 -19.81 13.85
C SER A 114 9.65 -20.55 13.13
N LEU A 115 9.07 -19.95 12.08
CA LEU A 115 7.90 -20.48 11.37
C LEU A 115 8.24 -21.56 10.33
N LYS A 116 9.51 -21.72 9.93
CA LYS A 116 9.98 -22.73 8.95
C LYS A 116 9.15 -22.76 7.66
N ILE A 117 9.14 -21.62 6.97
CA ILE A 117 8.11 -21.29 5.97
C ILE A 117 8.39 -21.75 4.53
N ASP A 118 9.61 -22.21 4.20
CA ASP A 118 10.04 -22.37 2.80
C ASP A 118 9.17 -23.30 1.95
N GLU A 119 8.80 -24.47 2.48
CA GLU A 119 7.94 -25.41 1.74
C GLU A 119 6.53 -24.83 1.54
N ARG A 120 5.96 -24.21 2.58
CA ARG A 120 4.64 -23.59 2.54
C ARG A 120 4.60 -22.38 1.60
N LEU A 121 5.69 -21.60 1.52
CA LEU A 121 5.85 -20.51 0.54
C LEU A 121 5.81 -21.05 -0.89
N ARG A 122 6.55 -22.13 -1.18
CA ARG A 122 6.53 -22.78 -2.50
C ARG A 122 5.14 -23.27 -2.89
N GLN A 123 4.39 -23.82 -1.94
CA GLN A 123 3.04 -24.33 -2.15
C GLN A 123 1.97 -23.23 -2.27
N GLY A 124 2.30 -21.96 -2.02
CA GLY A 124 1.33 -20.87 -2.08
C GLY A 124 0.37 -20.81 -0.88
N ASP A 125 0.80 -21.32 0.29
CA ASP A 125 0.01 -21.27 1.51
C ASP A 125 -0.22 -19.83 2.02
N VAL A 126 -1.38 -19.28 1.65
CA VAL A 126 -1.84 -17.93 2.00
C VAL A 126 -1.94 -17.67 3.52
N THR A 127 -2.01 -18.71 4.36
CA THR A 127 -2.08 -18.54 5.82
C THR A 127 -0.78 -17.97 6.39
N LEU A 128 0.36 -18.19 5.71
CA LEU A 128 1.66 -17.65 6.09
C LEU A 128 1.67 -16.13 6.21
N VAL A 129 0.90 -15.41 5.38
CA VAL A 129 0.81 -13.96 5.49
C VAL A 129 0.24 -13.54 6.85
N ASN A 130 -0.74 -14.29 7.35
CA ASN A 130 -1.32 -14.04 8.68
C ASN A 130 -0.36 -14.44 9.80
N GLU A 131 0.46 -15.47 9.62
CA GLU A 131 1.46 -15.86 10.62
C GLU A 131 2.63 -14.85 10.66
N ILE A 132 3.18 -14.49 9.51
CA ILE A 132 4.32 -13.57 9.38
C ILE A 132 3.96 -12.16 9.86
N GLN A 133 2.74 -11.67 9.61
CA GLN A 133 2.40 -10.29 9.97
C GLN A 133 2.34 -10.04 11.48
N ASN A 134 2.09 -11.06 12.31
CA ASN A 134 1.86 -10.88 13.75
C ASN A 134 3.15 -11.14 14.53
N VAL A 135 3.89 -10.07 14.83
CA VAL A 135 5.17 -10.15 15.56
C VAL A 135 5.02 -9.52 16.93
N THR A 136 5.40 -10.24 17.98
CA THR A 136 5.39 -9.73 19.36
C THR A 136 6.72 -9.09 19.71
N ILE A 137 6.71 -7.78 19.96
CA ILE A 137 7.90 -7.00 20.32
C ILE A 137 7.67 -6.40 21.70
N ASN A 138 8.52 -6.75 22.68
CA ASN A 138 8.40 -6.30 24.07
C ASN A 138 7.00 -6.54 24.66
N GLY A 139 6.42 -7.72 24.42
CA GLY A 139 5.08 -8.09 24.89
C GLY A 139 3.91 -7.47 24.13
N VAL A 140 4.16 -6.64 23.11
CA VAL A 140 3.12 -6.02 22.29
C VAL A 140 3.12 -6.63 20.89
N THR A 141 2.02 -7.25 20.49
CA THR A 141 1.85 -7.75 19.11
C THR A 141 1.62 -6.59 18.14
N ARG A 142 2.50 -6.48 17.15
CA ARG A 142 2.43 -5.53 16.03
C ARG A 142 2.03 -6.29 14.76
N LYS A 143 1.26 -5.62 13.90
CA LYS A 143 0.79 -6.18 12.62
C LYS A 143 1.53 -5.55 11.44
N PHE A 144 2.39 -6.32 10.79
CA PHE A 144 3.17 -5.93 9.62
C PHE A 144 2.55 -6.46 8.32
N TYR A 145 1.26 -6.21 8.11
CA TYR A 145 0.49 -6.79 7.01
C TYR A 145 1.08 -6.47 5.62
N SER A 146 1.33 -5.19 5.32
CA SER A 146 1.94 -4.77 4.04
C SER A 146 3.30 -5.42 3.77
N PHE A 147 4.11 -5.58 4.81
CA PHE A 147 5.41 -6.25 4.72
C PHE A 147 5.22 -7.74 4.43
N SER A 148 4.37 -8.44 5.19
CA SER A 148 4.16 -9.88 5.02
C SER A 148 3.68 -10.25 3.62
N THR A 149 2.80 -9.46 2.99
CA THR A 149 2.39 -9.72 1.60
C THR A 149 3.54 -9.58 0.61
N LYS A 150 4.42 -8.59 0.83
CA LYS A 150 5.59 -8.34 -0.03
C LYS A 150 6.64 -9.42 0.14
N TYR A 151 6.90 -9.83 1.37
CA TYR A 151 7.85 -10.88 1.70
C TYR A 151 7.46 -12.18 1.00
N CYS A 152 6.20 -12.60 1.13
CA CYS A 152 5.71 -13.80 0.44
C CYS A 152 5.72 -13.65 -1.09
N SER A 153 5.36 -12.48 -1.62
CA SER A 153 5.42 -12.21 -3.07
C SER A 153 6.83 -12.28 -3.64
N HIS A 154 7.87 -11.85 -2.92
CA HIS A 154 9.24 -11.94 -3.41
C HIS A 154 9.81 -13.36 -3.34
N HIS A 155 9.18 -14.25 -2.57
CA HIS A 155 9.48 -15.68 -2.61
C HIS A 155 8.67 -16.43 -3.68
N ASN A 156 7.42 -16.05 -3.91
CA ASN A 156 6.54 -16.69 -4.89
C ASN A 156 5.57 -15.68 -5.53
N PRO A 157 6.03 -14.92 -6.55
CA PRO A 157 5.26 -13.81 -7.14
C PRO A 157 4.05 -14.28 -7.95
N LYS A 158 3.94 -15.59 -8.23
CA LYS A 158 2.80 -16.17 -8.94
C LYS A 158 1.59 -16.37 -8.02
N GLU A 159 1.84 -16.63 -6.75
CA GLU A 159 0.79 -17.02 -5.80
C GLU A 159 0.38 -15.92 -4.83
N TYR A 160 1.26 -14.97 -4.54
CA TYR A 160 1.04 -13.98 -3.48
C TYR A 160 0.86 -12.58 -4.04
N PRO A 161 -0.37 -12.06 -4.18
CA PRO A 161 -0.56 -10.66 -4.54
C PRO A 161 -0.07 -9.74 -3.40
N ILE A 162 0.49 -8.60 -3.76
CA ILE A 162 0.98 -7.59 -2.83
C ILE A 162 -0.17 -6.69 -2.41
N TYR A 163 -0.24 -6.41 -1.11
CA TYR A 163 -1.15 -5.39 -0.57
C TYR A 163 -0.38 -4.09 -0.29
N ASP A 164 -0.93 -2.96 -0.72
CA ASP A 164 -0.57 -1.63 -0.22
C ASP A 164 -1.73 -0.63 -0.32
N SER A 165 -1.47 0.61 0.10
CA SER A 165 -2.47 1.66 0.12
C SER A 165 -2.94 2.13 -1.26
N TYR A 166 -2.10 2.08 -2.29
CA TYR A 166 -2.46 2.44 -3.67
C TYR A 166 -3.36 1.36 -4.27
N VAL A 167 -2.97 0.09 -4.14
CA VAL A 167 -3.79 -1.06 -4.57
C VAL A 167 -5.16 -1.02 -3.90
N GLU A 168 -5.23 -0.80 -2.58
CA GLU A 168 -6.51 -0.66 -1.88
C GLU A 168 -7.41 0.44 -2.48
N LYS A 169 -6.85 1.63 -2.75
CA LYS A 169 -7.62 2.76 -3.27
C LYS A 169 -8.20 2.45 -4.64
N VAL A 170 -7.41 1.83 -5.52
CA VAL A 170 -7.85 1.43 -6.87
C VAL A 170 -8.97 0.38 -6.80
N LEU A 171 -8.81 -0.67 -5.99
CA LEU A 171 -9.85 -1.69 -5.83
C LEU A 171 -11.15 -1.08 -5.28
N LYS A 172 -11.06 -0.15 -4.31
CA LYS A 172 -12.24 0.53 -3.76
C LYS A 172 -12.92 1.44 -4.78
N TYR A 173 -12.16 2.08 -5.66
CA TYR A 173 -12.69 2.88 -6.76
C TYR A 173 -13.49 2.00 -7.73
N PHE A 174 -12.87 0.96 -8.30
CA PHE A 174 -13.56 0.11 -9.27
C PHE A 174 -14.71 -0.70 -8.66
N ARG A 175 -14.63 -1.05 -7.37
CA ARG A 175 -15.78 -1.62 -6.64
C ARG A 175 -16.98 -0.67 -6.66
N LYS A 176 -16.75 0.64 -6.52
CA LYS A 176 -17.83 1.63 -6.49
C LYS A 176 -18.34 1.94 -7.90
N THR A 177 -17.43 2.12 -8.85
CA THR A 177 -17.75 2.56 -10.22
C THR A 177 -18.36 1.43 -11.04
N ASP A 178 -17.69 0.27 -11.07
CA ASP A 178 -18.05 -0.82 -11.98
C ASP A 178 -18.74 -1.98 -11.24
N LYS A 179 -18.64 -2.02 -9.91
CA LYS A 179 -19.18 -3.10 -9.06
C LYS A 179 -18.61 -4.47 -9.44
N PHE A 180 -17.34 -4.53 -9.85
CA PHE A 180 -16.67 -5.75 -10.31
C PHE A 180 -16.72 -6.91 -9.30
N SER A 181 -16.74 -6.60 -8.00
CA SER A 181 -16.87 -7.57 -6.93
C SER A 181 -17.55 -6.96 -5.71
N LYS A 182 -18.26 -7.77 -4.91
CA LYS A 182 -18.90 -7.35 -3.66
C LYS A 182 -18.00 -7.67 -2.48
N PHE A 183 -17.36 -6.66 -1.89
CA PHE A 183 -16.54 -6.81 -0.68
C PHE A 183 -16.58 -5.57 0.21
N LYS A 184 -16.38 -5.76 1.53
CA LYS A 184 -16.25 -4.69 2.53
C LYS A 184 -14.80 -4.23 2.60
N ASN A 185 -14.56 -3.02 3.13
CA ASN A 185 -13.18 -2.52 3.30
C ASN A 185 -12.33 -3.43 4.20
N ALA A 186 -12.94 -4.03 5.24
CA ALA A 186 -12.25 -4.95 6.14
C ALA A 186 -11.79 -6.24 5.42
N ASP A 187 -12.45 -6.64 4.33
CA ASP A 187 -12.06 -7.83 3.57
C ASP A 187 -10.72 -7.64 2.86
N LEU A 188 -10.26 -6.41 2.63
CA LEU A 188 -8.91 -6.14 2.08
C LEU A 188 -7.79 -6.37 3.10
N LYS A 189 -8.13 -6.52 4.39
CA LYS A 189 -7.20 -6.82 5.48
C LYS A 189 -7.19 -8.30 5.88
N ASP A 190 -8.01 -9.11 5.23
CA ASP A 190 -8.00 -10.56 5.28
C ASP A 190 -7.30 -11.04 4.01
N TYR A 191 -6.14 -11.69 4.14
CA TYR A 191 -5.30 -11.96 2.97
C TYR A 191 -5.96 -12.90 1.96
N GLN A 192 -6.69 -13.92 2.43
CA GLN A 192 -7.39 -14.85 1.55
C GLN A 192 -8.48 -14.13 0.75
N LYS A 193 -9.26 -13.29 1.42
CA LYS A 193 -10.28 -12.48 0.74
C LYS A 193 -9.64 -11.46 -0.20
N PHE A 194 -8.55 -10.83 0.20
CA PHE A 194 -7.78 -9.92 -0.65
C PHE A 194 -7.29 -10.61 -1.93
N LYS A 195 -6.68 -11.81 -1.83
CA LYS A 195 -6.27 -12.61 -3.00
C LYS A 195 -7.46 -12.89 -3.91
N ASN A 196 -8.60 -13.29 -3.35
CA ASN A 196 -9.82 -13.54 -4.13
C ASN A 196 -10.36 -12.27 -4.81
N ILE A 197 -10.23 -11.09 -4.17
CA ILE A 197 -10.63 -9.81 -4.78
C ILE A 197 -9.73 -9.46 -5.96
N ILE A 198 -8.41 -9.70 -5.88
CA ILE A 198 -7.48 -9.49 -6.99
C ILE A 198 -7.80 -10.46 -8.15
N ILE A 199 -8.10 -11.73 -7.85
CA ILE A 199 -8.50 -12.71 -8.87
C ILE A 199 -9.81 -12.28 -9.54
N ALA A 200 -10.83 -11.90 -8.77
CA ALA A 200 -12.09 -11.41 -9.30
C ALA A 200 -11.93 -10.12 -10.12
N PHE A 201 -10.99 -9.24 -9.74
CA PHE A 201 -10.63 -8.07 -10.55
C PHE A 201 -10.07 -8.51 -11.91
N ARG A 202 -9.16 -9.48 -11.94
CA ARG A 202 -8.58 -10.00 -13.20
C ARG A 202 -9.66 -10.60 -14.10
N GLU A 203 -10.50 -11.47 -13.56
CA GLU A 203 -11.58 -12.14 -14.29
C GLU A 203 -12.61 -11.14 -14.84
N TYR A 204 -13.06 -10.19 -14.02
CA TYR A 204 -14.08 -9.23 -14.43
C TYR A 204 -13.64 -8.33 -15.61
N TYR A 205 -12.34 -8.01 -15.68
CA TYR A 205 -11.77 -7.15 -16.72
C TYR A 205 -11.09 -7.92 -17.86
N GLY A 206 -11.11 -9.26 -17.85
CA GLY A 206 -10.47 -10.08 -18.87
C GLY A 206 -8.94 -9.94 -18.88
N LEU A 207 -8.31 -9.94 -17.70
CA LEU A 207 -6.88 -9.70 -17.49
C LEU A 207 -6.11 -10.96 -17.05
N GLU A 208 -6.66 -12.15 -17.32
CA GLU A 208 -6.10 -13.43 -16.89
C GLU A 208 -4.75 -13.74 -17.54
N GLU A 209 -4.47 -13.14 -18.71
CA GLU A 209 -3.17 -13.24 -19.38
C GLU A 209 -2.02 -12.63 -18.57
N PHE A 210 -2.31 -11.66 -17.69
CA PHE A 210 -1.32 -11.01 -16.84
C PHE A 210 -1.19 -11.73 -15.51
N ASN A 211 0.04 -11.93 -15.06
CA ASN A 211 0.29 -12.54 -13.75
C ASN A 211 0.07 -11.54 -12.59
N LEU A 212 0.11 -12.03 -11.35
CA LEU A 212 -0.17 -11.18 -10.18
C LEU A 212 0.86 -10.03 -10.01
N LYS A 213 2.14 -10.23 -10.36
CA LYS A 213 3.17 -9.19 -10.32
C LYS A 213 2.89 -8.09 -11.34
N GLU A 214 2.46 -8.44 -12.55
CA GLU A 214 2.06 -7.47 -13.59
C GLU A 214 0.80 -6.68 -13.20
N ILE A 215 -0.18 -7.36 -12.61
CA ILE A 215 -1.38 -6.71 -12.08
C ILE A 215 -1.04 -5.76 -10.93
N ASP A 216 -0.14 -6.15 -10.03
CA ASP A 216 0.35 -5.28 -8.96
C ASP A 216 1.04 -4.03 -9.52
N GLN A 217 1.97 -4.18 -10.47
CA GLN A 217 2.62 -3.07 -11.16
C GLN A 217 1.63 -2.11 -11.82
N TYR A 218 0.55 -2.62 -12.40
CA TYR A 218 -0.53 -1.81 -12.97
C TYR A 218 -1.31 -1.07 -11.88
N LEU A 219 -1.82 -1.78 -10.88
CA LEU A 219 -2.66 -1.21 -9.81
C LEU A 219 -1.87 -0.19 -8.97
N TRP A 220 -0.60 -0.45 -8.68
CA TRP A 220 0.26 0.47 -7.95
C TRP A 220 0.50 1.77 -8.72
N GLN A 221 0.87 1.69 -10.00
CA GLN A 221 1.10 2.89 -10.82
C GLN A 221 -0.18 3.70 -10.98
N LEU A 222 -1.31 3.03 -11.24
CA LEU A 222 -2.62 3.67 -11.35
C LEU A 222 -3.02 4.36 -10.04
N GLY A 223 -2.80 3.69 -8.91
CA GLY A 223 -3.09 4.25 -7.60
C GLY A 223 -2.21 5.43 -7.26
N LYS A 224 -0.94 5.41 -7.66
CA LYS A 224 0.00 6.52 -7.47
C LYS A 224 -0.37 7.74 -8.32
N GLU A 225 -0.82 7.52 -9.55
CA GLU A 225 -1.24 8.58 -10.47
C GLU A 225 -2.54 9.27 -10.01
N TYR A 226 -3.57 8.48 -9.68
CA TYR A 226 -4.92 9.03 -9.41
C TYR A 226 -5.22 9.22 -7.92
N PHE A 227 -4.47 8.58 -7.03
CA PHE A 227 -4.67 8.68 -5.58
C PHE A 227 -3.38 8.91 -4.79
N PRO A 228 -2.56 9.91 -5.17
CA PRO A 228 -1.29 10.18 -4.51
C PRO A 228 -1.47 10.37 -2.99
N ASN A 229 -0.55 9.82 -2.20
CA ASN A 229 -0.53 10.10 -0.78
C ASN A 229 -0.21 11.59 -0.56
N LYS A 230 -0.97 12.25 0.32
CA LYS A 230 -0.66 13.59 0.79
C LYS A 230 0.33 13.44 1.94
N TYR A 231 1.59 13.80 1.70
CA TYR A 231 2.63 13.90 2.74
C TYR A 231 2.73 15.35 3.20
#